data_AF-A0A150Q699-F1
#
_entry.id   AF-A0A150Q699-F1
#
_cell.length_a   1.000
_cell.length_b   1.000
_cell.length_c   1.000
_cell.angle_alpha   90.00
_cell.angle_beta   90.00
_cell.angle_gamma   90.00
#
_symmetry.space_group_name_H-M   'P 1'
#
loop_
_entity.id
_entity.type
_entity.pdbx_description
1 polymer ?
#
loop_
_entity_poly.entity_id
_entity_poly.type
_entity_poly.pdbx_seq_one_letter_code
_entity_poly.pdbx_strand_id
1 'polypeptide(L)'
;MGLFDVVIAHARCPGCGHSPEWRIQYRYGYCRQHEYSIGDPICWFDPPGRPAPLGDHGENVGGLVAVPGLVEAACPGCGQGDGAVLLFRDNIVSSVEITRSEGGDACAPIEPPSGWMRFWSRRVAGSANEDRLE
;
A
#
# COMPACT_ATOMS: atom_id res chain seq x y z
N MET A 1 -4.45 9.70 15.25
CA MET A 1 -3.88 8.66 14.36
C MET A 1 -4.96 8.27 13.38
N GLY A 2 -4.73 8.39 12.07
CA GLY A 2 -5.72 8.05 11.05
C GLY A 2 -5.84 6.54 10.84
N LEU A 3 -6.99 6.11 10.30
CA LEU A 3 -7.22 4.72 9.91
C LEU A 3 -6.20 4.26 8.86
N PHE A 4 -5.97 2.96 8.79
CA PHE A 4 -5.04 2.29 7.88
C PHE A 4 -5.61 0.92 7.52
N ASP A 5 -5.13 0.34 6.43
CA ASP A 5 -5.36 -1.05 6.07
C ASP A 5 -4.02 -1.80 6.14
N VAL A 6 -4.08 -3.14 6.11
CA VAL A 6 -2.92 -4.02 6.24
C VAL A 6 -2.79 -4.89 5.01
N VAL A 7 -1.58 -4.98 4.45
CA VAL A 7 -1.22 -6.06 3.52
C VAL A 7 -0.43 -7.12 4.27
N ILE A 8 -0.86 -8.37 4.10
CA ILE A 8 -0.16 -9.57 4.58
C ILE A 8 0.54 -10.20 3.38
N ALA A 9 1.87 -10.30 3.42
CA ALA A 9 2.64 -10.81 2.29
C ALA A 9 3.91 -11.55 2.73
N HIS A 10 4.25 -12.63 2.02
CA HIS A 10 5.58 -13.22 2.07
C HIS A 10 6.54 -12.37 1.24
N ALA A 11 7.54 -11.77 1.90
CA ALA A 11 8.51 -10.92 1.25
C ALA A 11 9.92 -11.15 1.79
N ARG A 12 10.92 -10.98 0.93
CA ARG A 12 12.32 -11.19 1.29
C ARG A 12 12.82 -10.04 2.16
N CYS A 13 13.38 -10.36 3.32
CA CYS A 13 14.12 -9.43 4.14
C CYS A 13 15.38 -8.95 3.40
N PRO A 14 15.60 -7.63 3.26
CA PRO A 14 16.80 -7.10 2.59
C PRO A 14 18.09 -7.38 3.38
N GLY A 15 18.00 -7.61 4.70
CA GLY A 15 19.14 -7.85 5.57
C GLY A 15 19.71 -9.27 5.49
N CYS A 16 18.88 -10.26 5.79
CA CYS A 16 19.30 -11.67 5.86
C CYS A 16 18.78 -12.57 4.74
N GLY A 17 17.91 -12.04 3.86
CA GLY A 17 17.29 -12.81 2.79
C GLY A 17 16.21 -13.80 3.22
N HIS A 18 15.90 -13.91 4.51
CA HIS A 18 14.77 -14.70 4.99
C HIS A 18 13.46 -14.14 4.45
N SER A 19 12.48 -14.99 4.14
CA SER A 19 11.20 -14.57 3.55
C SER A 19 10.01 -14.89 4.45
N PRO A 20 9.89 -14.24 5.62
CA PRO A 20 8.78 -14.45 6.53
C PRO A 20 7.49 -13.85 5.96
N GLU A 21 6.38 -14.12 6.63
CA GLU A 21 5.15 -13.35 6.46
C GLU A 21 5.33 -11.99 7.13
N TRP A 22 4.99 -10.91 6.42
CA TRP A 22 5.01 -9.55 6.91
C TRP A 22 3.58 -9.00 6.97
N ARG A 23 3.29 -8.25 8.03
CA ARG A 23 2.10 -7.41 8.14
C ARG A 23 2.53 -5.96 7.96
N ILE A 24 2.02 -5.31 6.92
CA ILE A 24 2.41 -3.95 6.53
C ILE A 24 1.19 -3.04 6.55
N GLN A 25 1.20 -2.03 7.41
CA GLN A 25 0.20 -0.98 7.46
C GLN A 25 0.42 0.03 6.34
N TYR A 26 -0.64 0.43 5.66
CA TYR A 26 -0.57 1.46 4.61
C TYR A 26 -1.81 2.36 4.64
N ARG A 27 -1.69 3.51 3.96
CA ARG A 27 -2.78 4.49 3.82
C ARG A 27 -2.99 4.83 2.35
N TYR A 28 -3.84 4.04 1.69
CA TYR A 28 -4.27 4.27 0.33
C TYR A 28 -5.66 3.66 0.10
N GLY A 29 -6.58 4.42 -0.49
CA GLY A 29 -7.98 4.01 -0.65
C GLY A 29 -8.83 4.24 0.60
N TYR A 30 -9.87 3.43 0.74
CA TYR A 30 -10.87 3.49 1.81
C TYR A 30 -10.42 2.69 3.03
N CYS A 31 -9.52 3.28 3.83
CA CYS A 31 -8.91 2.57 4.96
C CYS A 31 -9.88 2.38 6.13
N ARG A 32 -10.19 1.13 6.50
CA ARG A 32 -11.06 0.74 7.63
C ARG A 32 -10.54 -0.48 8.40
N GLN A 33 -9.22 -0.69 8.43
CA GLN A 33 -8.58 -1.87 9.04
C GLN A 33 -8.90 -3.17 8.29
N HIS A 34 -9.03 -3.07 6.96
CA HIS A 34 -9.09 -4.25 6.11
C HIS A 34 -7.73 -4.95 6.08
N GLU A 35 -7.77 -6.26 5.88
CA GLU A 35 -6.59 -7.09 5.63
C GLU A 35 -6.65 -7.60 4.19
N TYR A 36 -5.58 -7.36 3.43
CA TYR A 36 -5.43 -7.77 2.04
C TYR A 36 -4.18 -8.64 1.85
N SER A 37 -4.20 -9.48 0.84
CA SER A 37 -3.07 -10.24 0.33
C SER A 37 -2.62 -9.71 -1.04
N ILE A 38 -1.44 -10.14 -1.50
CA ILE A 38 -1.04 -9.90 -2.90
C ILE A 38 -2.09 -10.50 -3.84
N GLY A 39 -2.55 -9.70 -4.81
CA GLY A 39 -3.60 -10.06 -5.76
C GLY A 39 -5.00 -9.59 -5.37
N ASP A 40 -5.20 -9.07 -4.15
CA ASP A 40 -6.50 -8.58 -3.73
C ASP A 40 -6.77 -7.16 -4.25
N PRO A 41 -8.02 -6.86 -4.65
CA PRO A 41 -8.43 -5.50 -4.95
C PRO A 41 -8.68 -4.69 -3.67
N ILE A 42 -8.16 -3.46 -3.60
CA ILE A 42 -8.44 -2.55 -2.51
C ILE A 42 -9.76 -1.81 -2.71
N CYS A 43 -10.42 -1.51 -1.60
CA CYS A 43 -11.67 -0.75 -1.61
C CYS A 43 -11.42 0.75 -1.72
N TRP A 44 -12.30 1.43 -2.46
CA TRP A 44 -12.41 2.90 -2.51
C TRP A 44 -13.71 3.42 -1.90
N PHE A 45 -14.61 2.52 -1.52
CA PHE A 45 -15.88 2.82 -0.88
C PHE A 45 -16.46 1.55 -0.27
N ASP A 46 -17.25 1.70 0.78
CA ASP A 46 -18.04 0.64 1.40
C ASP A 46 -19.39 1.23 1.85
N PRO A 47 -20.55 0.65 1.48
CA PRO A 47 -20.74 -0.50 0.56
C PRO A 47 -20.45 -0.16 -0.91
N PRO A 48 -20.32 -1.19 -1.78
CA PRO A 48 -20.16 -1.01 -3.23
C PRO A 48 -21.22 -0.06 -3.82
N GLY A 49 -20.85 0.81 -4.77
CA GLY A 49 -21.76 1.74 -5.45
C GLY A 49 -21.97 3.08 -4.76
N ARG A 50 -21.29 3.36 -3.63
CA ARG A 50 -21.26 4.72 -3.05
C ARG A 50 -20.05 5.51 -3.54
N PRO A 51 -20.17 6.84 -3.71
CA PRO A 51 -19.01 7.70 -3.91
C PRO A 51 -18.04 7.53 -2.74
N ALA A 52 -16.75 7.40 -3.03
CA ALA A 52 -15.69 7.48 -2.03
C ALA A 52 -15.91 8.76 -1.17
N PRO A 53 -16.01 8.66 0.16
CA PRO A 53 -16.15 9.86 0.99
C PRO A 53 -15.02 10.84 0.69
N LEU A 54 -15.32 12.14 0.81
CA LEU A 54 -14.39 13.26 0.53
C LEU A 54 -13.08 13.27 1.36
N GLY A 55 -12.83 12.25 2.17
CA GLY A 55 -11.72 12.15 3.12
C GLY A 55 -11.06 10.77 3.14
N ASP A 56 -10.80 10.20 1.97
CA ASP A 56 -10.02 8.97 1.84
C ASP A 56 -8.53 9.24 1.54
N HIS A 57 -7.69 8.23 1.73
CA HIS A 57 -6.24 8.37 1.62
C HIS A 57 -5.79 8.24 0.15
N GLY A 58 -5.46 9.37 -0.47
CA GLY A 58 -4.95 9.43 -1.84
C GLY A 58 -6.04 9.58 -2.90
N GLU A 59 -5.67 9.36 -4.17
CA GLU A 59 -6.55 9.46 -5.33
C GLU A 59 -6.59 8.12 -6.10
N ASN A 60 -7.78 7.72 -6.55
CA ASN A 60 -7.95 6.53 -7.38
C ASN A 60 -7.53 6.85 -8.81
N VAL A 61 -6.28 6.55 -9.13
CA VAL A 61 -5.72 6.77 -10.47
C VAL A 61 -5.90 5.56 -11.39
N GLY A 62 -6.40 4.42 -10.88
CA GLY A 62 -6.65 3.20 -11.66
C GLY A 62 -5.43 2.71 -12.45
N GLY A 63 -4.22 2.93 -11.93
CA GLY A 63 -2.95 2.63 -12.59
C GLY A 63 -1.90 2.13 -11.61
N LEU A 64 -0.62 2.29 -11.93
CA LEU A 64 0.48 1.90 -11.04
C LEU A 64 0.74 2.96 -9.96
N VAL A 65 0.66 2.58 -8.69
CA VAL A 65 0.87 3.46 -7.54
C VAL A 65 1.82 2.80 -6.55
N ALA A 66 2.79 3.57 -6.06
CA ALA A 66 3.67 3.17 -4.97
C ALA A 66 3.26 3.89 -3.68
N VAL A 67 3.08 3.15 -2.60
CA VAL A 67 2.61 3.68 -1.31
C VAL A 67 3.59 3.27 -0.22
N PRO A 68 4.04 4.21 0.63
CA PRO A 68 4.87 3.86 1.78
C PRO A 68 4.04 3.07 2.81
N GLY A 69 4.66 2.04 3.38
CA GLY A 69 4.08 1.20 4.42
C GLY A 69 4.98 1.10 5.64
N LEU A 70 4.36 0.79 6.77
CA LEU A 70 5.04 0.52 8.05
C LEU A 70 4.87 -0.96 8.40
N VAL A 71 5.96 -1.67 8.68
CA VAL A 71 5.88 -3.07 9.09
C VAL A 71 5.55 -3.17 10.57
N GLU A 72 4.66 -4.10 10.95
CA GLU A 72 4.23 -4.25 12.35
C GLU A 72 5.28 -4.93 13.23
N ALA A 73 6.16 -5.73 12.63
CA ALA A 73 7.24 -6.42 13.31
C ALA A 73 8.48 -6.50 12.42
N ALA A 74 9.65 -6.43 13.04
CA ALA A 74 10.92 -6.63 12.36
C ALA A 74 11.12 -8.09 11.94
N CYS A 75 12.07 -8.34 11.03
CA CYS A 75 12.36 -9.69 10.56
C CYS A 75 12.71 -10.62 11.73
N PRO A 76 12.06 -11.79 11.88
CA PRO A 76 12.39 -12.76 12.94
C PRO A 76 13.81 -13.34 12.80
N GLY A 77 14.41 -13.27 11.61
CA GLY A 77 15.75 -13.80 11.35
C GLY A 77 16.90 -12.88 11.79
N CYS A 78 16.81 -11.57 11.53
CA CYS A 78 17.89 -10.63 11.83
C CYS A 78 17.46 -9.37 12.60
N GLY A 79 16.18 -9.24 12.95
CA GLY A 79 15.63 -8.09 13.66
C GLY A 79 15.60 -6.80 12.84
N GLN A 80 15.80 -6.86 11.52
CA GLN A 80 15.78 -5.68 10.62
C GLN A 80 14.49 -5.59 9.83
N GLY A 81 14.21 -4.38 9.30
CA GLY A 81 13.02 -4.07 8.51
C GLY A 81 12.00 -3.35 9.38
N ASP A 82 11.76 -2.09 9.05
CA ASP A 82 10.85 -1.18 9.76
C ASP A 82 9.94 -0.40 8.79
N GLY A 83 10.20 -0.48 7.49
CA GLY A 83 9.37 0.11 6.44
C GLY A 83 9.16 -0.83 5.25
N ALA A 84 8.25 -0.44 4.38
CA ALA A 84 7.99 -1.11 3.12
C ALA A 84 7.47 -0.15 2.05
N VAL A 85 7.52 -0.58 0.80
CA VAL A 85 6.84 0.04 -0.34
C VAL A 85 5.84 -0.96 -0.90
N LEU A 86 4.56 -0.57 -0.93
CA LEU A 86 3.50 -1.36 -1.55
C LEU A 86 3.24 -0.83 -2.96
N LEU A 87 3.17 -1.72 -3.94
CA LEU A 87 2.79 -1.38 -5.30
C LEU A 87 1.36 -1.85 -5.55
N PHE A 88 0.53 -0.93 -6.03
CA PHE A 88 -0.83 -1.20 -6.50
C PHE A 88 -0.87 -1.04 -8.01
N ARG A 89 -1.51 -1.97 -8.72
CA ARG A 89 -1.79 -1.85 -10.15
C ARG A 89 -3.29 -2.01 -10.36
N ASP A 90 -3.94 -1.01 -10.94
CA ASP A 90 -5.37 -1.04 -11.22
C ASP A 90 -6.20 -1.34 -9.95
N ASN A 91 -5.77 -0.77 -8.82
CA ASN A 91 -6.30 -1.02 -7.47
C ASN A 91 -6.11 -2.45 -6.92
N ILE A 92 -5.24 -3.25 -7.52
CA ILE A 92 -4.87 -4.57 -7.01
C ILE A 92 -3.52 -4.46 -6.30
N VAL A 93 -3.40 -5.07 -5.12
CA VAL A 93 -2.11 -5.23 -4.41
C VAL A 93 -1.18 -6.06 -5.29
N SER A 94 -0.22 -5.42 -5.95
CA SER A 94 0.65 -6.07 -6.94
C SER A 94 1.89 -6.68 -6.32
N SER A 95 2.57 -5.97 -5.42
CA SER A 95 3.78 -6.44 -4.77
C SER A 95 4.12 -5.60 -3.54
N VAL A 96 5.02 -6.13 -2.70
CA VAL A 96 5.57 -5.46 -1.53
C VAL A 96 7.08 -5.59 -1.54
N GLU A 97 7.78 -4.50 -1.24
CA GLU A 97 9.22 -4.48 -1.03
C GLU A 97 9.53 -4.00 0.38
N ILE A 98 10.24 -4.81 1.18
CA ILE A 98 10.65 -4.44 2.53
C ILE A 98 11.89 -3.55 2.45
N THR A 99 11.84 -2.39 3.11
CA THR A 99 12.96 -1.45 3.17
C THR A 99 13.68 -1.56 4.50
N ARG A 100 14.97 -1.24 4.49
CA ARG A 100 15.80 -1.15 5.70
C ARG A 100 15.97 0.33 6.04
N SER A 101 15.56 0.77 7.23
CA SER A 101 16.17 1.97 7.80
C SER A 101 17.60 1.65 8.18
N GLU A 102 18.55 2.32 7.53
CA GLU A 102 19.91 2.43 8.04
C GLU A 102 19.80 3.08 9.42
N GLY A 103 20.22 2.37 10.48
CA GLY A 103 20.15 2.85 11.85
C GLY A 103 20.95 4.14 12.02
N GLY A 104 20.29 5.26 11.80
CA GLY A 104 20.76 6.61 12.04
C GLY A 104 19.57 7.40 12.57
N ASP A 105 19.77 8.02 13.72
CA ASP A 105 18.79 8.73 14.54
C ASP A 105 18.23 9.99 13.84
N ALA A 106 17.52 9.81 12.73
CA ALA A 106 16.86 10.86 11.99
C ALA A 106 15.52 10.34 11.45
N CYS A 107 14.49 10.42 12.29
CA CYS A 107 13.15 10.70 11.80
C CYS A 107 13.13 12.11 11.19
N ALA A 108 13.81 12.30 10.05
CA ALA A 108 13.50 13.41 9.17
C ALA A 108 12.27 12.97 8.39
N PRO A 109 11.12 13.67 8.50
CA PRO A 109 10.02 13.43 7.57
C PRO A 109 10.59 13.57 6.15
N ILE A 110 10.47 12.52 5.35
CA ILE A 110 10.71 12.60 3.92
C ILE A 110 9.69 13.63 3.43
N GLU A 111 10.15 14.86 3.17
CA GLU A 111 9.33 15.83 2.46
C GLU A 111 8.86 15.17 1.17
N PRO A 112 7.56 15.19 0.85
CA PRO A 112 7.10 14.64 -0.41
C PRO A 112 7.87 15.34 -1.53
N PRO A 113 8.61 14.62 -2.39
CA PRO A 113 9.39 15.25 -3.45
C PRO A 113 8.42 16.05 -4.33
N SER A 114 8.61 17.36 -4.33
CA SER A 114 7.83 18.29 -5.12
C SER A 114 8.07 18.01 -6.60
N GLY A 115 7.05 17.50 -7.30
CA GLY A 115 6.94 17.70 -8.74
C GLY A 115 7.15 16.51 -9.68
N TRP A 116 7.02 15.25 -9.26
CA TRP A 116 7.06 14.12 -10.20
C TRP A 116 5.83 13.19 -10.11
N MET A 117 4.65 13.73 -10.39
CA MET A 117 3.54 12.88 -10.85
C MET A 117 2.86 13.53 -12.05
N ARG A 118 3.46 13.30 -13.22
CA ARG A 118 2.82 13.49 -14.52
C ARG A 118 2.75 12.13 -15.18
N PHE A 119 1.70 11.36 -14.89
CA PHE A 119 1.38 10.19 -15.68
C PHE A 119 0.15 10.43 -16.55
N TRP A 120 0.36 10.07 -17.81
CA TRP A 120 -0.59 10.00 -18.89
C TRP A 120 -1.20 8.60 -18.87
N SER A 121 -2.49 8.49 -18.55
CA SER A 121 -3.33 7.42 -19.09
C SER A 121 -4.80 7.83 -18.98
N ARG A 122 -5.44 7.83 -20.14
CA ARG A 122 -6.86 8.13 -20.35
C ARG A 122 -7.69 7.03 -19.68
N ARG A 123 -8.69 7.44 -18.89
CA ARG A 123 -9.73 6.58 -18.34
C ARG A 123 -10.30 5.64 -19.42
N VAL A 124 -10.41 4.36 -19.08
CA VAL A 124 -11.61 3.58 -19.47
C VAL A 124 -12.42 3.48 -18.18
N ALA A 125 -13.65 3.99 -18.20
CA ALA A 125 -14.58 3.83 -17.09
C ALA A 125 -14.81 2.32 -16.84
N GLY A 126 -14.75 1.89 -15.56
CA GLY A 126 -14.97 0.50 -15.14
C GLY A 126 -14.02 -0.03 -14.05
N SER A 127 -12.96 0.71 -13.67
CA SER A 127 -11.92 0.15 -12.80
C SER A 127 -12.28 0.15 -11.30
N ALA A 128 -12.68 -1.04 -10.82
CA ALA A 128 -12.37 -1.69 -9.53
C ALA A 128 -13.60 -2.24 -8.78
N ASN A 129 -14.79 -1.67 -8.95
CA ASN A 129 -15.97 -2.08 -8.17
C ASN A 129 -17.29 -2.14 -8.98
N GLU A 130 -17.26 -2.05 -10.32
CA GLU A 130 -18.47 -2.15 -11.15
C GLU A 130 -18.60 -3.50 -11.90
N ASP A 131 -17.52 -4.28 -12.06
CA ASP A 131 -17.51 -5.50 -12.89
C ASP A 131 -17.87 -6.80 -12.16
N ARG A 132 -18.57 -6.74 -11.01
CA ARG A 132 -18.97 -7.96 -10.29
C ARG A 132 -20.42 -7.93 -9.80
N LEU A 133 -21.32 -7.66 -10.73
CA LEU A 133 -22.73 -8.04 -10.63
C LEU A 133 -23.11 -8.71 -11.95
N GLU A 134 -22.99 -10.04 -11.99
CA GLU A 134 -23.87 -10.85 -12.84
C GLU A 134 -25.31 -10.74 -12.32
#